data_AF-A0A932K9M5-F1
#
_entry.id   AF-A0A932K9M5-F1
#
_cell.length_a   1.000
_cell.length_b   1.000
_cell.length_c   1.000
_cell.angle_alpha   90.00
_cell.angle_beta   90.00
_cell.angle_gamma   90.00
#
_symmetry.space_group_name_H-M   'P 1'
#
loop_
_entity.id
_entity.type
_entity.pdbx_description
1 polymer ?
#
loop_
_entity_poly.entity_id
_entity_poly.type
_entity_poly.pdbx_seq_one_letter_code
_entity_poly.pdbx_strand_id
1 'polypeptide(L)'
;MSIRSEALAVKRIPNPTFPVSFALGPEDRMLAGTPFEGEVTLLARLKRNGTAGPPAPGDFEGRPAAPSIQVGHQGVEIVLDTAY
;
A
#
# COMPACT_ATOMS: atom_id res chain seq x y z
N MET A 1 19.71 -1.14 10.66
CA MET A 1 18.72 -0.07 10.81
C MET A 1 17.39 -0.60 10.28
N SER A 2 16.49 -1.03 11.17
CA SER A 2 15.17 -1.56 10.77
C SER A 2 14.23 -0.37 10.66
N ILE A 3 13.96 0.08 9.42
CA ILE A 3 12.96 1.13 9.20
C ILE A 3 11.61 0.46 9.44
N ARG A 4 11.09 0.53 10.67
CA ARG A 4 9.66 0.44 10.89
C ARG A 4 9.08 1.74 10.34
N SER A 5 8.87 1.81 9.03
CA SER A 5 8.12 2.92 8.44
C SER A 5 6.72 2.80 9.01
N GLU A 6 6.35 3.68 9.94
CA GLU A 6 4.99 3.80 10.44
C GLU A 6 4.12 4.25 9.26
N ALA A 7 3.54 3.27 8.56
CA ALA A 7 2.59 3.56 7.51
C ALA A 7 1.40 4.30 8.11
N LEU A 8 0.91 5.33 7.44
CA LEU A 8 -0.29 6.05 7.87
C LEU A 8 -1.49 5.09 8.00
N ALA A 9 -1.68 4.24 7.00
CA ALA A 9 -2.71 3.22 6.93
C ALA A 9 -2.23 2.01 6.13
N VAL A 10 -2.78 0.84 6.44
CA VAL A 10 -2.46 -0.41 5.72
C VAL A 10 -3.73 -1.23 5.57
N LYS A 11 -4.01 -1.65 4.34
CA LYS A 11 -5.06 -2.61 4.03
C LYS A 11 -4.47 -3.89 3.49
N ARG A 12 -4.74 -5.00 4.19
CA ARG A 12 -4.37 -6.34 3.73
C ARG A 12 -5.52 -6.95 2.93
N ILE A 13 -5.21 -7.41 1.72
CA ILE A 13 -6.17 -8.12 0.85
C ILE A 13 -5.69 -9.57 0.72
N PRO A 14 -6.30 -10.54 1.43
CA PRO A 14 -5.91 -11.94 1.32
C PRO A 14 -6.41 -12.53 -0.02
N ASN A 15 -5.60 -13.40 -0.63
CA ASN A 15 -5.94 -14.13 -1.86
C ASN A 15 -6.53 -13.23 -2.98
N PRO A 16 -5.82 -12.16 -3.40
CA PRO A 16 -6.35 -11.23 -4.39
C PRO A 16 -6.56 -11.93 -5.74
N THR A 17 -7.66 -11.60 -6.41
CA THR A 17 -7.87 -11.88 -7.84
C THR A 17 -7.71 -10.59 -8.61
N PHE A 18 -6.92 -10.60 -9.68
CA PHE A 18 -6.63 -9.41 -10.47
C PHE A 18 -7.69 -9.19 -11.57
N PRO A 19 -8.07 -7.93 -11.87
CA PRO A 19 -7.63 -6.71 -11.18
C PRO A 19 -8.24 -6.56 -9.78
N VAL A 20 -7.47 -5.99 -8.85
CA VAL A 20 -7.89 -5.81 -7.44
C VAL A 20 -8.48 -4.42 -7.25
N SER A 21 -9.72 -4.35 -6.80
CA SER A 21 -10.30 -3.10 -6.29
C SER A 21 -9.85 -2.85 -4.86
N PHE A 22 -9.48 -1.62 -4.52
CA PHE A 22 -9.12 -1.23 -3.16
C PHE A 22 -9.71 0.13 -2.79
N ALA A 23 -9.84 0.35 -1.49
CA ALA A 23 -10.14 1.63 -0.87
C ALA A 23 -9.35 1.69 0.43
N LEU A 24 -8.68 2.82 0.69
CA LEU A 24 -7.97 3.10 1.94
C LEU A 24 -8.62 4.30 2.60
N GLY A 25 -8.96 4.16 3.87
CA GLY A 25 -9.65 5.19 4.62
C GLY A 25 -9.14 5.40 6.04
N PRO A 26 -9.71 6.39 6.74
CA PRO A 26 -9.62 6.60 8.18
C PRO A 26 -9.55 5.33 9.06
N GLU A 27 -10.31 4.30 8.70
CA GLU A 27 -10.45 3.03 9.40
C GLU A 27 -9.25 2.10 9.26
N ASP A 28 -8.44 2.29 8.21
CA ASP A 28 -7.24 1.49 7.93
C ASP A 28 -5.99 2.06 8.61
N ARG A 29 -6.15 3.16 9.40
CA ARG A 29 -5.04 3.84 10.08
C ARG A 29 -4.31 2.91 11.05
N MET A 30 -2.99 3.04 11.07
CA MET A 30 -2.15 2.24 11.96
C MET A 30 -2.09 2.80 13.38
N LEU A 31 -2.18 4.12 13.54
CA LEU A 31 -2.19 4.79 14.83
C LEU A 31 -3.48 5.61 15.00
N ALA A 32 -4.17 5.36 16.12
CA ALA A 32 -5.36 6.12 16.48
C ALA A 32 -5.01 7.60 16.71
N GLY A 33 -5.87 8.50 16.22
CA GLY A 33 -5.69 9.94 16.38
C GLY A 33 -4.78 10.62 15.33
N THR A 34 -4.01 9.86 14.54
CA THR A 34 -3.24 10.44 13.42
C THR A 34 -4.19 10.96 12.34
N PRO A 35 -4.10 12.22 11.90
CA PRO A 35 -4.95 12.74 10.82
C PRO A 35 -4.80 11.92 9.53
N PHE A 36 -5.92 11.70 8.83
CA PHE A 36 -5.94 11.03 7.52
C PHE A 36 -6.26 12.08 6.46
N GLU A 37 -5.30 12.94 6.16
CA GLU A 37 -5.47 14.11 5.31
C GLU A 37 -4.16 14.48 4.59
N GLY A 38 -4.26 15.38 3.61
CA GLY A 38 -3.12 15.87 2.84
C GLY A 38 -2.61 14.88 1.78
N GLU A 39 -1.38 15.13 1.32
CA GLU A 39 -0.72 14.30 0.32
C GLU A 39 -0.05 13.08 0.95
N VAL A 40 -0.29 11.92 0.37
CA VAL A 40 0.29 10.65 0.81
C VAL A 40 1.03 9.96 -0.34
N THR A 41 2.03 9.16 -0.01
CA THR A 41 2.61 8.21 -0.96
C THR A 41 1.89 6.87 -0.82
N LEU A 42 1.71 6.15 -1.93
CA LEU A 42 1.09 4.83 -1.94
C LEU A 42 2.07 3.78 -2.46
N LEU A 43 1.99 2.61 -1.85
CA LEU A 43 2.78 1.44 -2.18
C LEU A 43 1.88 0.20 -2.12
N ALA A 44 1.84 -0.57 -3.20
CA ALA A 44 1.23 -1.89 -3.19
C ALA A 44 2.33 -2.96 -3.22
N ARG A 45 2.19 -3.99 -2.39
CA ARG A 45 3.11 -5.15 -2.40
C ARG A 45 2.33 -6.45 -2.39
N LEU A 46 2.59 -7.30 -3.38
CA LEU A 46 2.12 -8.68 -3.42
C LEU A 46 3.20 -9.58 -2.80
N LYS A 47 2.85 -10.20 -1.67
CA LYS A 47 3.76 -11.08 -0.92
C LYS A 47 3.46 -12.54 -1.23
N ARG A 48 4.42 -13.31 -1.73
CA ARG A 48 4.22 -14.74 -2.04
C ARG A 48 3.87 -15.57 -0.80
N ASN A 49 4.53 -15.28 0.32
CA ASN A 49 4.35 -16.00 1.59
C ASN A 49 3.30 -15.35 2.50
N GLY A 50 2.76 -14.19 2.11
CA GLY A 50 1.80 -13.43 2.90
C GLY A 50 2.31 -12.84 4.23
N THR A 51 3.62 -12.86 4.51
CA THR A 51 4.17 -12.34 5.77
C THR A 51 4.56 -10.87 5.67
N ALA A 52 4.40 -10.12 6.75
CA ALA A 52 4.89 -8.75 6.82
C ALA A 52 6.43 -8.74 6.92
N GLY A 53 7.08 -7.77 6.29
CA GLY A 53 8.53 -7.60 6.34
C GLY A 53 9.12 -7.10 5.02
N PRO A 54 10.47 -7.09 4.91
CA PRO A 54 11.17 -6.75 3.69
C PRO A 54 10.71 -7.59 2.49
N PRO A 55 10.80 -7.07 1.25
CA PRO A 55 10.53 -7.87 0.07
C PRO A 55 11.54 -9.02 -0.05
N ALA A 56 11.11 -10.13 -0.64
CA ALA A 56 11.88 -11.34 -0.85
C ALA A 56 11.63 -11.90 -2.26
N PRO A 57 12.47 -12.83 -2.74
CA PRO A 57 12.31 -13.42 -4.07
C PRO A 57 10.89 -13.96 -4.32
N GLY A 58 10.27 -13.48 -5.41
CA GLY A 58 8.90 -13.80 -5.81
C GLY A 58 7.82 -12.86 -5.26
N ASP A 59 8.21 -11.80 -4.55
CA ASP A 59 7.32 -10.67 -4.24
C ASP A 59 7.28 -9.68 -5.41
N PHE A 60 6.19 -8.92 -5.49
CA PHE A 60 6.04 -7.83 -6.45
C PHE A 60 5.65 -6.53 -5.75
N GLU A 61 6.11 -5.39 -6.25
CA GLU A 61 5.76 -4.05 -5.78
C GLU A 61 5.31 -3.17 -6.94
N GLY A 62 4.48 -2.18 -6.61
CA GLY A 62 4.04 -1.15 -7.53
C GLY A 62 3.68 0.14 -6.81
N ARG A 63 3.70 1.24 -7.57
CA ARG A 63 3.30 2.58 -7.12
C ARG A 63 2.38 3.21 -8.16
N PRO A 64 1.51 4.16 -7.77
CA PRO A 64 0.83 4.98 -8.74
C PRO A 64 1.82 5.75 -9.62
N ALA A 65 1.37 6.15 -10.81
CA ALA A 65 2.18 6.99 -11.69
C ALA A 65 2.49 8.38 -11.07
N ALA A 66 1.57 8.91 -10.26
CA ALA A 66 1.79 10.13 -9.51
C ALA A 66 2.64 9.86 -8.25
N PRO A 67 3.62 10.74 -7.93
CA PRO A 67 4.52 10.54 -6.79
C PRO A 67 3.82 10.69 -5.43
N SER A 68 2.75 11.48 -5.37
CA SER A 68 1.87 11.64 -4.22
C SER A 68 0.41 11.64 -4.68
N ILE A 69 -0.49 11.29 -3.76
CA ILE A 69 -1.93 11.23 -3.96
C ILE A 69 -2.59 12.04 -2.85
N GLN A 70 -3.49 12.93 -3.22
CA GLN A 70 -4.29 13.66 -2.23
C GLN A 70 -5.31 12.71 -1.59
N VAL A 71 -5.46 12.74 -0.27
CA VAL A 71 -6.53 11.99 0.40
C VAL A 71 -7.90 12.39 -0.18
N GLY A 72 -8.74 11.38 -0.45
CA GLY A 72 -10.03 11.54 -1.12
C GLY A 72 -9.98 11.38 -2.64
N HIS A 73 -8.79 11.27 -3.24
CA HIS A 73 -8.64 10.97 -4.67
C HIS A 73 -9.21 9.59 -5.02
N GLN A 74 -9.87 9.50 -6.17
CA GLN A 74 -10.48 8.27 -6.70
C GLN A 74 -9.83 7.90 -8.03
N GLY A 75 -9.95 6.63 -8.43
CA GLY A 75 -9.39 6.16 -9.70
C GLY A 75 -7.86 5.99 -9.68
N VAL A 76 -7.27 5.77 -8.50
CA VAL A 76 -5.85 5.42 -8.40
C VAL A 76 -5.61 4.04 -8.97
N GLU A 77 -4.78 3.94 -10.00
CA GLU A 77 -4.30 2.67 -10.54
C GLU A 77 -2.86 2.41 -10.08
N ILE A 78 -2.57 1.15 -9.78
CA ILE A 78 -1.22 0.69 -9.40
C ILE A 78 -0.91 -0.56 -10.20
N VAL A 79 0.16 -0.50 -11.00
CA VAL A 79 0.71 -1.65 -11.70
C VAL A 79 1.86 -2.20 -10.87
N LEU A 80 1.88 -3.52 -10.65
CA LEU A 80 2.98 -4.20 -9.99
C LEU A 80 4.06 -4.53 -11.04
N ASP A 81 5.05 -3.66 -11.16
CA ASP A 81 6.07 -3.69 -12.21
C ASP A 81 7.49 -4.02 -11.68
N THR A 82 7.64 -4.09 -10.36
CA THR A 82 8.90 -4.40 -9.71
C THR A 82 8.87 -5.81 -9.13
N ALA A 83 9.71 -6.70 -9.64
CA ALA A 83 9.91 -8.05 -9.09
C ALA A 83 11.14 -8.08 -8.17
N TYR A 84 11.05 -8.83 -7.07
CA TYR A 84 12.15 -9.08 -6.13
C TYR A 84 12.63 -10.52 -6.20
#